data_AF-A0A3Q0SKV7-F1
#
_entry.id   AF-A0A3Q0SKV7-F1
#
_cell.length_a   1.000
_cell.length_b   1.000
_cell.length_c   1.000
_cell.angle_alpha   90.00
_cell.angle_beta   90.00
_cell.angle_gamma   90.00
#
_symmetry.space_group_name_H-M   'P 1'
#
loop_
_entity.id
_entity.type
_entity.pdbx_description
1 polymer ?
#
loop_
_entity_poly.entity_id
_entity_poly.type
_entity_poly.pdbx_seq_one_letter_code
_entity_poly.pdbx_strand_id
1 'polypeptide(L)'
;KSRDAGRETSVYPLPEPHDLFQASQMKFEDFQKDLARLRKDLRACISEVAKVCKVSDEENLEPFKEKMDDFLTQGKLPKPHIYTLLVFFSVKTKAGEKEVSPNMFFSIWHEFSSDFKDQWKKENKAILKERLKAAEECFRQAKEKASYSVKPKQSSGIVC
;
A
#
# COMPACT_ATOMS: atom_id res chain seq x y z
N LYS A 1 -0.11 19.39 6.44
CA LYS A 1 0.25 18.39 7.48
C LYS A 1 -0.90 17.40 7.59
N SER A 2 -0.66 16.09 7.60
CA SER A 2 -1.73 15.07 7.73
C SER A 2 -2.43 15.20 9.08
N ARG A 3 -3.70 14.79 9.16
CA ARG A 3 -4.53 14.90 10.39
C ARG A 3 -3.92 14.19 11.58
N ASP A 4 -3.17 13.12 11.31
CA ASP A 4 -2.56 12.24 12.31
C ASP A 4 -1.06 12.44 12.49
N ALA A 5 -0.49 13.51 11.91
CA ALA A 5 0.92 13.82 12.09
C ALA A 5 1.29 13.93 13.59
N GLY A 6 2.35 13.21 13.99
CA GLY A 6 2.80 13.12 15.38
C GLY A 6 1.86 12.35 16.32
N ARG A 7 0.96 11.50 15.81
CA ARG A 7 0.19 10.51 16.58
C ARG A 7 0.70 9.09 16.32
N GLU A 8 0.37 8.15 17.20
CA GLU A 8 0.64 6.72 16.99
C GLU A 8 -0.07 6.14 15.75
N THR A 9 -1.18 6.77 15.34
CA THR A 9 -1.94 6.40 14.12
C THR A 9 -1.34 6.96 12.83
N SER A 10 -0.19 7.64 12.88
CA SER A 10 0.46 8.18 11.69
C SER A 10 1.04 7.04 10.84
N VAL A 11 0.47 6.84 9.65
CA VAL A 11 0.92 5.81 8.69
C VAL A 11 1.79 6.46 7.62
N TYR A 12 2.85 5.75 7.23
CA TYR A 12 3.73 6.16 6.16
C TYR A 12 2.95 6.23 4.83
N PRO A 13 2.96 7.37 4.10
CA PRO A 13 2.02 7.58 3.00
C PRO A 13 2.48 7.02 1.65
N LEU A 14 3.69 6.48 1.54
CA LEU A 14 4.25 5.94 0.30
C LEU A 14 4.45 4.42 0.43
N PRO A 15 4.64 3.70 -0.70
CA PRO A 15 5.00 2.28 -0.65
C PRO A 15 6.27 2.07 0.17
N GLU A 16 6.29 0.97 0.92
CA GLU A 16 7.43 0.62 1.76
C GLU A 16 8.70 0.46 0.91
N PRO A 17 9.84 1.05 1.32
CA PRO A 17 11.07 0.92 0.56
C PRO A 17 11.44 -0.53 0.26
N HIS A 18 11.16 -1.44 1.20
CA HIS A 18 11.42 -2.86 1.02
C HIS A 18 10.64 -3.45 -0.17
N ASP A 19 9.36 -3.12 -0.32
CA ASP A 19 8.52 -3.61 -1.41
C ASP A 19 9.02 -3.08 -2.77
N LEU A 20 9.44 -1.81 -2.80
CA LEU A 20 10.04 -1.19 -3.98
C LEU A 20 11.37 -1.85 -4.35
N PHE A 21 12.20 -2.15 -3.35
CA PHE A 21 13.44 -2.89 -3.57
C PHE A 21 13.15 -4.27 -4.17
N GLN A 22 12.20 -5.03 -3.61
CA GLN A 22 11.80 -6.33 -4.18
C GLN A 22 11.31 -6.21 -5.62
N ALA A 23 10.44 -5.23 -5.90
CA ALA A 23 9.95 -4.95 -7.25
C ALA A 23 11.10 -4.60 -8.22
N SER A 24 12.15 -3.94 -7.74
CA SER A 24 13.35 -3.62 -8.55
C SER A 24 14.18 -4.85 -8.94
N GLN A 25 14.05 -5.95 -8.21
CA GLN A 25 14.78 -7.21 -8.46
C GLN A 25 13.95 -8.18 -9.33
N MET A 26 12.71 -7.86 -9.64
CA MET A 26 11.84 -8.68 -10.46
C MET A 26 12.31 -8.69 -11.93
N LYS A 27 12.28 -9.88 -12.53
CA LYS A 27 12.58 -10.10 -13.96
C LYS A 27 11.27 -10.22 -14.73
N PHE A 28 10.84 -9.14 -15.36
CA PHE A 28 9.56 -9.13 -16.08
C PHE A 28 9.53 -10.07 -17.26
N GLU A 29 10.68 -10.37 -17.84
CA GLU A 29 10.83 -11.32 -18.94
C GLU A 29 10.40 -12.73 -18.51
N ASP A 30 10.69 -13.13 -17.27
CA ASP A 30 10.27 -14.43 -16.75
C ASP A 30 8.75 -14.45 -16.53
N PHE A 31 8.18 -13.40 -15.95
CA PHE A 31 6.73 -13.26 -15.80
C PHE A 31 5.99 -13.21 -17.15
N GLN A 32 6.56 -12.54 -18.16
CA GLN A 32 6.01 -12.52 -19.51
C GLN A 32 5.99 -13.92 -20.13
N LYS A 33 7.08 -14.69 -19.98
CA LYS A 33 7.16 -16.08 -20.45
C LYS A 33 6.15 -16.96 -19.74
N ASP A 34 6.04 -16.85 -18.43
CA ASP A 34 5.09 -17.63 -17.62
C ASP A 34 3.65 -17.28 -17.98
N LEU A 35 3.32 -16.00 -18.15
CA LEU A 35 2.01 -15.57 -18.63
C LEU A 35 1.71 -16.06 -20.05
N ALA A 36 2.71 -16.06 -20.94
CA ALA A 36 2.55 -16.58 -22.30
C ALA A 36 2.28 -18.09 -22.29
N ARG A 37 3.01 -18.84 -21.46
CA ARG A 37 2.81 -20.28 -21.24
C ARG A 37 1.43 -20.55 -20.66
N LEU A 38 1.03 -19.87 -19.60
CA LEU A 38 -0.26 -20.07 -18.96
C LEU A 38 -1.43 -19.75 -19.90
N ARG A 39 -1.30 -18.71 -20.73
CA ARG A 39 -2.29 -18.43 -21.79
C ARG A 39 -2.35 -19.53 -22.85
N LYS A 40 -1.22 -20.16 -23.20
CA LYS A 40 -1.18 -21.29 -24.13
C LYS A 40 -1.85 -22.52 -23.52
N ASP A 41 -1.52 -22.83 -22.28
CA ASP A 41 -2.09 -23.97 -21.55
C ASP A 41 -3.61 -23.79 -21.35
N LEU A 42 -4.06 -22.57 -21.04
CA LEU A 42 -5.49 -22.25 -20.96
C LEU A 42 -6.20 -22.45 -22.31
N ARG A 43 -5.60 -21.99 -23.43
CA ARG A 43 -6.19 -22.23 -24.77
C ARG A 43 -6.25 -23.72 -25.12
N ALA A 44 -5.22 -24.48 -24.77
CA ALA A 44 -5.22 -25.93 -24.97
C ALA A 44 -6.33 -26.59 -24.14
N CYS A 45 -6.47 -26.20 -22.87
CA CYS A 45 -7.53 -26.66 -22.00
C CYS A 45 -8.92 -26.38 -22.58
N ILE A 46 -9.21 -25.14 -23.01
CA ILE A 46 -10.48 -24.77 -23.67
C ILE A 46 -10.77 -25.69 -24.87
N SER A 47 -9.76 -25.99 -25.69
CA SER A 47 -9.89 -26.87 -26.86
C SER A 47 -10.22 -28.31 -26.46
N GLU A 48 -9.55 -28.86 -25.45
CA GLU A 48 -9.82 -30.22 -24.97
C GLU A 48 -11.21 -30.31 -24.33
N VAL A 49 -11.63 -29.31 -23.57
CA VAL A 49 -12.97 -29.25 -22.98
C VAL A 49 -14.03 -29.22 -24.07
N ALA A 50 -13.83 -28.40 -25.11
CA ALA A 50 -14.73 -28.37 -26.27
C ALA A 50 -14.81 -29.73 -26.99
N LYS A 51 -13.70 -30.48 -27.07
CA LYS A 51 -13.68 -31.83 -27.64
C LYS A 51 -14.45 -32.82 -26.78
N VAL A 52 -14.20 -32.85 -25.47
CA VAL A 52 -14.90 -33.74 -24.53
C VAL A 52 -16.40 -33.47 -24.58
N CYS A 53 -16.82 -32.21 -24.56
CA CYS A 53 -18.22 -31.84 -24.67
C CYS A 53 -18.84 -32.19 -26.04
N LYS A 54 -18.05 -32.27 -27.11
CA LYS A 54 -18.55 -32.62 -28.44
C LYS A 54 -18.71 -34.14 -28.64
N VAL A 55 -17.84 -34.93 -28.03
CA VAL A 55 -17.81 -36.40 -28.21
C VAL A 55 -18.73 -37.12 -27.22
N SER A 56 -19.08 -36.48 -26.11
CA SER A 56 -19.94 -37.06 -25.08
C SER A 56 -21.42 -36.87 -25.41
N ASP A 57 -22.24 -37.85 -25.01
CA ASP A 57 -23.71 -37.72 -25.06
C ASP A 57 -24.20 -36.69 -24.03
N GLU A 58 -25.32 -36.03 -24.34
CA GLU A 58 -25.85 -34.92 -23.54
C GLU A 58 -26.17 -35.32 -22.08
N GLU A 59 -26.60 -36.58 -21.88
CA GLU A 59 -26.88 -37.17 -20.56
C GLU A 59 -25.62 -37.36 -19.70
N ASN A 60 -24.43 -37.37 -20.32
CA ASN A 60 -23.13 -37.62 -19.67
C ASN A 60 -22.24 -36.38 -19.55
N LEU A 61 -22.73 -35.20 -19.97
CA LEU A 61 -21.94 -33.96 -19.97
C LEU A 61 -21.71 -33.41 -18.57
N GLU A 62 -22.71 -33.53 -17.70
CA GLU A 62 -22.64 -33.02 -16.35
C GLU A 62 -22.16 -34.10 -15.38
N PRO A 63 -21.31 -33.73 -14.40
CA PRO A 63 -20.94 -32.38 -13.97
C PRO A 63 -19.64 -31.84 -14.59
N PHE A 64 -19.10 -32.50 -15.61
CA PHE A 64 -17.80 -32.14 -16.19
C PHE A 64 -17.84 -30.75 -16.79
N LYS A 65 -18.83 -30.47 -17.64
CA LYS A 65 -18.96 -29.20 -18.35
C LYS A 65 -19.13 -28.03 -17.39
N GLU A 66 -20.04 -28.11 -16.42
CA GLU A 66 -20.24 -27.07 -15.39
C GLU A 66 -18.94 -26.74 -14.65
N LYS A 67 -18.28 -27.75 -14.07
CA LYS A 67 -17.04 -27.55 -13.31
C LYS A 67 -15.93 -26.93 -14.13
N MET A 68 -15.89 -27.28 -15.42
CA MET A 68 -14.84 -26.84 -16.31
C MET A 68 -15.08 -25.42 -16.81
N ASP A 69 -16.33 -25.04 -17.07
CA ASP A 69 -16.70 -23.65 -17.37
C ASP A 69 -16.41 -22.71 -16.19
N ASP A 70 -16.68 -23.15 -14.96
CA ASP A 70 -16.31 -22.42 -13.74
C ASP A 70 -14.79 -22.21 -13.63
N PHE A 71 -14.01 -23.29 -13.81
CA PHE A 71 -12.55 -23.21 -13.80
C PHE A 71 -12.02 -22.28 -14.89
N LEU A 72 -12.53 -22.38 -16.12
CA LEU A 72 -12.09 -21.56 -17.25
C LEU A 72 -12.45 -20.08 -17.06
N THR A 73 -13.57 -19.80 -16.40
CA THR A 73 -13.98 -18.44 -16.06
C THR A 73 -13.05 -17.82 -15.02
N GLN A 74 -12.68 -18.57 -13.98
CA GLN A 74 -11.72 -18.13 -12.96
C GLN A 74 -10.29 -18.03 -13.51
N GLY A 75 -9.92 -18.88 -14.47
CA GLY A 75 -8.60 -18.91 -15.10
C GLY A 75 -8.29 -17.74 -16.04
N LYS A 76 -9.25 -16.82 -16.28
CA LYS A 76 -9.04 -15.62 -17.09
C LYS A 76 -8.08 -14.67 -16.37
N LEU A 77 -6.82 -14.66 -16.84
CA LEU A 77 -5.77 -13.83 -16.26
C LEU A 77 -6.04 -12.33 -16.51
N PRO A 78 -5.98 -11.47 -15.48
CA PRO A 78 -6.04 -10.02 -15.68
C PRO A 78 -4.83 -9.52 -16.47
N LYS A 79 -5.00 -8.39 -17.17
CA LYS A 79 -3.88 -7.71 -17.82
C LYS A 79 -2.96 -7.12 -16.73
N PRO A 80 -1.64 -7.33 -16.80
CA PRO A 80 -0.73 -6.79 -15.78
C PRO A 80 -0.77 -5.26 -15.77
N HIS A 81 -1.08 -4.69 -14.61
CA HIS A 81 -1.21 -3.24 -14.37
C HIS A 81 0.10 -2.45 -14.51
N ILE A 82 1.23 -3.15 -14.60
CA ILE A 82 2.55 -2.53 -14.52
C ILE A 82 2.88 -1.69 -15.76
N TYR A 83 2.37 -2.08 -16.93
CA TYR A 83 2.48 -1.28 -18.14
C TYR A 83 1.68 0.01 -18.04
N THR A 84 0.56 -0.02 -17.32
CA THR A 84 -0.24 1.18 -17.04
C THR A 84 0.54 2.17 -16.17
N LEU A 85 1.28 1.68 -15.17
CA LEU A 85 2.14 2.52 -14.32
C LEU A 85 3.28 3.16 -15.11
N LEU A 86 3.98 2.41 -15.97
CA LEU A 86 5.07 2.94 -16.79
C LEU A 86 4.61 4.03 -17.76
N VAL A 87 3.44 3.83 -18.38
CA VAL A 87 2.80 4.84 -19.24
C VAL A 87 2.38 6.08 -18.43
N PHE A 88 1.78 5.88 -17.25
CA PHE A 88 1.33 6.98 -16.40
C PHE A 88 2.49 7.89 -15.96
N PHE A 89 3.63 7.32 -15.59
CA PHE A 89 4.81 8.09 -15.16
C PHE A 89 5.70 8.57 -16.32
N SER A 90 5.30 8.37 -17.57
CA SER A 90 6.04 8.81 -18.77
C SER A 90 7.53 8.40 -18.74
N VAL A 91 7.83 7.22 -18.20
CA VAL A 91 9.21 6.73 -18.10
C VAL A 91 9.70 6.42 -19.51
N LYS A 92 10.62 7.24 -20.02
CA LYS A 92 11.28 7.02 -21.31
C LYS A 92 12.57 6.23 -21.07
N THR A 93 12.88 5.30 -21.97
CA THR A 93 14.16 4.58 -21.94
C THR A 93 15.31 5.57 -22.13
N LYS A 94 16.47 5.28 -21.51
CA LYS A 94 17.71 6.00 -21.81
C LYS A 94 18.15 5.62 -23.24
N ALA A 95 18.80 6.55 -23.93
CA ALA A 95 19.27 6.33 -25.30
C ALA A 95 20.23 5.12 -25.35
N GLY A 96 19.76 4.00 -25.92
CA GLY A 96 20.49 2.74 -26.03
C GLY A 96 19.79 1.53 -25.39
N GLU A 97 18.82 1.72 -24.49
CA GLU A 97 18.05 0.62 -23.87
C GLU A 97 16.74 0.36 -24.64
N LYS A 98 16.49 -0.91 -25.00
CA LYS A 98 15.32 -1.33 -25.78
C LYS A 98 14.02 -1.30 -24.99
N GLU A 99 14.04 -1.46 -23.67
CA GLU A 99 12.85 -1.52 -22.81
C GLU A 99 13.12 -0.95 -21.41
N VAL A 100 12.09 -0.40 -20.75
CA VAL A 100 12.17 0.04 -19.36
C VAL A 100 12.13 -1.17 -18.45
N SER A 101 13.25 -1.50 -17.80
CA SER A 101 13.27 -2.56 -16.80
C SER A 101 12.56 -2.10 -15.51
N PRO A 102 11.95 -3.02 -14.75
CA PRO A 102 11.37 -2.71 -13.43
C PRO A 102 12.40 -2.05 -12.52
N ASN A 103 13.63 -2.54 -12.58
CA ASN A 103 14.76 -1.99 -11.85
C ASN A 103 14.94 -0.49 -12.10
N MET A 104 14.88 -0.05 -13.36
CA MET A 104 15.08 1.36 -13.73
C MET A 104 14.07 2.31 -13.05
N PHE A 105 12.83 1.87 -12.85
CA PHE A 105 11.80 2.66 -12.17
C PHE A 105 11.83 2.48 -10.64
N PHE A 106 11.83 1.23 -10.18
CA PHE A 106 11.67 0.90 -8.77
C PHE A 106 12.92 1.19 -7.94
N SER A 107 14.13 1.20 -8.53
CA SER A 107 15.35 1.63 -7.82
C SER A 107 15.28 3.10 -7.43
N ILE A 108 14.92 3.97 -8.38
CA ILE A 108 14.74 5.40 -8.14
C ILE A 108 13.66 5.64 -7.09
N TRP A 109 12.52 4.94 -7.21
CA TRP A 109 11.44 5.04 -6.24
C TRP A 109 11.84 4.51 -4.85
N HIS A 110 12.61 3.42 -4.79
CA HIS A 110 13.14 2.88 -3.54
C HIS A 110 14.03 3.89 -2.82
N GLU A 111 14.96 4.53 -3.53
CA GLU A 111 15.84 5.56 -2.97
C GLU A 111 15.03 6.75 -2.46
N PHE A 112 14.13 7.29 -3.30
CA PHE A 112 13.27 8.40 -2.90
C PHE A 112 12.39 8.07 -1.69
N SER A 113 11.76 6.89 -1.67
CA SER A 113 10.91 6.45 -0.55
C SER A 113 11.73 6.25 0.72
N SER A 114 12.97 5.75 0.61
CA SER A 114 13.85 5.60 1.77
C SER A 114 14.16 6.95 2.42
N ASP A 115 14.60 7.92 1.62
CA ASP A 115 14.92 9.27 2.09
C ASP A 115 13.69 9.97 2.66
N PHE A 116 12.56 9.88 1.95
CA PHE A 116 11.30 10.47 2.38
C PHE A 116 10.82 9.85 3.70
N LYS A 117 10.98 8.54 3.89
CA LYS A 117 10.60 7.84 5.13
C LYS A 117 11.43 8.31 6.31
N ASP A 118 12.73 8.51 6.12
CA ASP A 118 13.60 9.03 7.17
C ASP A 118 13.24 10.46 7.55
N GLN A 119 12.95 11.32 6.58
CA GLN A 119 12.48 12.67 6.87
C GLN A 119 11.11 12.66 7.55
N TRP A 120 10.17 11.84 7.06
CA TRP A 120 8.83 11.70 7.64
C TRP A 120 8.86 11.24 9.11
N LYS A 121 9.76 10.31 9.47
CA LYS A 121 9.98 9.90 10.87
C LYS A 121 10.51 11.05 11.72
N LYS A 122 11.48 11.82 11.23
CA LYS A 122 12.04 12.99 11.93
C LYS A 122 10.96 14.04 12.17
N GLU A 123 10.17 14.37 11.16
CA GLU A 123 9.06 15.32 11.24
C GLU A 123 7.98 14.84 12.23
N ASN A 124 7.56 13.58 12.17
CA ASN A 124 6.58 13.05 13.14
C ASN A 124 7.09 13.13 14.58
N LYS A 125 8.37 12.84 14.81
CA LYS A 125 8.99 12.96 16.13
C LYS A 125 9.06 14.42 16.59
N ALA A 126 9.34 15.36 15.69
CA ALA A 126 9.32 16.79 16.01
C ALA A 126 7.92 17.25 16.41
N ILE A 127 6.90 16.89 15.63
CA ILE A 127 5.49 17.22 15.92
C ILE A 127 5.04 16.60 17.24
N LEU A 128 5.40 15.35 17.53
CA LEU A 128 5.10 14.71 18.82
C LEU A 128 5.70 15.48 20.00
N LYS A 129 6.96 15.92 19.88
CA LYS A 129 7.63 16.74 20.91
C LYS A 129 6.95 18.08 21.11
N GLU A 130 6.56 18.76 20.03
CA GLU A 130 5.84 20.04 20.10
C GLU A 130 4.50 19.89 20.84
N ARG A 131 3.77 18.80 20.55
CA ARG A 131 2.50 18.50 21.20
C ARG A 131 2.66 18.18 22.68
N LEU A 132 3.70 17.44 23.06
CA LEU A 132 4.00 17.14 24.46
C LEU A 132 4.27 18.42 25.24
N LYS A 133 5.13 19.30 24.71
CA LYS A 133 5.42 20.61 25.32
C LYS A 133 4.17 21.47 25.47
N ALA A 134 3.31 21.51 24.45
CA ALA A 134 2.06 22.26 24.52
C ALA A 134 1.10 21.71 25.59
N ALA A 135 1.06 20.38 25.77
CA ALA A 135 0.25 19.75 26.82
C ALA A 135 0.80 20.03 28.23
N GLU A 136 2.12 19.93 28.41
CA GLU A 136 2.81 20.27 29.68
C GLU A 136 2.56 21.73 30.07
N GLU A 137 2.65 22.65 29.10
CA GLU A 137 2.37 24.07 29.32
C GLU A 137 0.91 24.32 29.72
N CYS A 138 -0.03 23.66 29.03
CA CYS A 138 -1.45 23.75 29.35
C CYS A 138 -1.72 23.27 30.79
N PHE A 139 -1.08 22.18 31.21
CA PHE A 139 -1.19 21.65 32.57
C PHE A 139 -0.60 22.60 33.62
N ARG A 140 0.59 23.18 33.35
CA ARG A 140 1.21 24.18 34.24
C ARG A 140 0.31 25.39 34.44
N GLN A 141 -0.21 25.96 33.36
CA GLN A 141 -1.13 27.11 33.44
C GLN A 141 -2.42 26.78 34.18
N ALA A 142 -2.98 25.58 34.01
CA ALA A 142 -4.15 25.13 34.74
C ALA A 142 -3.87 25.02 36.25
N LYS A 143 -2.71 24.47 36.63
CA LYS A 143 -2.27 24.37 38.03
C LYS A 143 -2.06 25.73 38.68
N GLU A 144 -1.38 26.64 38.00
CA GLU A 144 -1.14 28.02 38.49
C GLU A 144 -2.46 28.77 38.69
N LYS A 145 -3.39 28.71 37.70
CA LYS A 145 -4.73 29.31 37.83
C LYS A 145 -5.54 28.73 38.99
N ALA A 146 -5.42 27.43 39.27
CA ALA A 146 -6.07 26.80 40.41
C ALA A 146 -5.47 27.27 41.76
N SER A 147 -4.16 27.47 41.84
CA SER A 147 -3.47 27.95 43.04
C SER A 147 -3.85 29.39 43.42
N TYR A 148 -4.06 30.27 42.44
CA TYR A 148 -4.50 31.65 42.67
C TYR A 148 -5.99 31.77 43.09
N SER A 149 -6.80 30.73 42.91
CA SER A 149 -8.24 30.75 43.24
C SER A 149 -8.57 30.32 44.68
N VAL A 150 -7.57 30.22 45.57
CA VAL A 150 -7.81 29.98 47.01
C VAL A 150 -8.19 31.30 47.69
N LYS A 151 -9.50 31.62 47.76
CA LYS A 151 -9.98 32.74 48.59
C LYS A 151 -9.77 32.39 50.09
N PRO A 152 -9.15 33.26 50.90
CA PRO A 152 -9.11 33.06 52.35
C PRO A 152 -10.52 33.19 52.92
N LYS A 153 -10.96 32.22 53.73
CA LYS A 153 -12.16 32.37 54.57
C LYS A 153 -11.86 33.49 55.58
N GLN A 154 -12.57 34.62 55.49
CA GLN A 154 -12.54 35.65 56.52
C GLN A 154 -13.05 35.03 57.83
N SER A 155 -12.18 34.95 58.83
CA SER A 155 -12.58 34.73 60.22
C SER A 155 -13.23 36.03 60.71
N SER A 156 -14.56 36.09 60.70
CA SER A 156 -15.26 37.11 61.49
C SER A 156 -15.01 36.80 62.97
N GLY A 157 -14.09 37.53 63.58
CA GLY A 157 -13.95 37.57 65.04
C GLY A 157 -15.23 38.12 65.64
N ILE A 158 -15.89 37.31 66.46
CA ILE A 158 -16.95 37.79 67.35
C ILE A 158 -16.20 38.44 68.52
N VAL A 159 -16.29 39.77 68.60
CA VAL A 159 -15.97 40.52 69.80
C VAL A 159 -17.09 40.25 70.80
N CYS A 160 -16.76 39.63 71.93
CA CYS A 160 -17.56 39.64 73.15
C CYS A 160 -16.62 39.88 74.33
#